data_AF-A0A948S688-F1
#
_entry.id   AF-A0A948S688-F1
#
_cell.length_a   1.000
_cell.length_b   1.000
_cell.length_c   1.000
_cell.angle_alpha   90.00
_cell.angle_beta   90.00
_cell.angle_gamma   90.00
#
_symmetry.space_group_name_H-M   'P 1'
#
loop_
_entity.id
_entity.type
_entity.pdbx_description
1 polymer ?
#
loop_
_entity_poly.entity_id
_entity_poly.type
_entity_poly.pdbx_seq_one_letter_code
_entity_poly.pdbx_strand_id
1 'polypeptide(L)'
;MDFGFFAFVLAIALMAALGVVLLLVGYIVVIPASITRGWWWAAFVVFLPILGPIFFCRAFPEGLRKTRLQIFYGTLLLMVAAALLYGGGPWFAQHMVDAAKAAG
;
A
#
# COMPACT_ATOMS: atom_id res chain seq x y z
N MET A 1 -8.16 -19.96 -17.67
CA MET A 1 -8.32 -18.83 -16.74
C MET A 1 -9.22 -17.83 -17.43
N ASP A 2 -10.34 -17.44 -16.83
CA ASP A 2 -11.26 -16.48 -17.45
C ASP A 2 -10.64 -15.08 -17.47
N PHE A 3 -10.96 -14.30 -18.50
CA PHE A 3 -10.38 -12.97 -18.70
C PHE A 3 -10.73 -12.00 -17.55
N GLY A 4 -11.92 -12.17 -16.94
CA GLY A 4 -12.37 -11.36 -15.80
C GLY A 4 -11.50 -11.56 -14.56
N PHE A 5 -11.22 -12.80 -14.19
CA PHE A 5 -10.34 -13.17 -13.10
C PHE A 5 -8.90 -12.71 -13.36
N PHE A 6 -8.40 -12.88 -14.59
CA PHE A 6 -7.07 -12.38 -14.96
C PHE A 6 -6.97 -10.86 -14.77
N ALA A 7 -7.92 -10.09 -15.30
CA ALA A 7 -7.93 -8.64 -15.17
C ALA A 7 -8.04 -8.19 -13.70
N PHE A 8 -8.85 -8.90 -12.90
CA PHE A 8 -9.00 -8.64 -11.47
C PHE A 8 -7.70 -8.83 -10.70
N VAL A 9 -7.06 -10.00 -10.85
CA VAL A 9 -5.78 -10.30 -10.19
C VAL A 9 -4.69 -9.35 -10.67
N LEU A 10 -4.64 -9.04 -11.98
CA LEU A 10 -3.69 -8.09 -12.53
C LEU A 10 -3.85 -6.70 -11.92
N ALA A 11 -5.10 -6.20 -11.82
CA ALA A 11 -5.37 -4.90 -11.22
C ALA A 11 -4.92 -4.84 -9.76
N ILE A 12 -5.22 -5.87 -8.96
CA ILE A 12 -4.79 -5.97 -7.56
C ILE A 12 -3.27 -6.01 -7.46
N ALA A 13 -2.61 -6.82 -8.30
CA ALA A 13 -1.16 -6.95 -8.30
C ALA A 13 -0.48 -5.62 -8.65
N LEU A 14 -0.99 -4.88 -9.64
CA LEU A 14 -0.47 -3.57 -10.01
C LEU A 14 -0.69 -2.54 -8.91
N MET A 15 -1.88 -2.48 -8.30
CA MET A 15 -2.14 -1.60 -7.17
C MET A 15 -1.23 -1.90 -5.99
N ALA A 16 -1.04 -3.18 -5.66
CA ALA A 16 -0.15 -3.62 -4.60
C ALA A 16 1.31 -3.26 -4.90
N ALA A 17 1.81 -3.57 -6.09
CA ALA A 17 3.18 -3.29 -6.49
C ALA A 17 3.48 -1.78 -6.47
N LEU A 18 2.63 -0.96 -7.10
CA LEU A 18 2.77 0.49 -7.12
C LEU A 18 2.65 1.08 -5.71
N GLY A 19 1.71 0.57 -4.90
CA GLY A 19 1.53 0.97 -3.50
C GLY A 19 2.78 0.72 -2.65
N VAL A 20 3.34 -0.48 -2.72
CA VAL A 20 4.57 -0.85 -2.01
C VAL A 20 5.75 0.01 -2.46
N VAL A 21 5.94 0.22 -3.77
CA VAL A 21 7.04 1.04 -4.29
C VAL A 21 6.94 2.48 -3.81
N LEU A 22 5.75 3.08 -3.86
CA LEU A 22 5.53 4.44 -3.36
C LEU A 22 5.84 4.57 -1.87
N LEU A 23 5.41 3.60 -1.06
CA LEU A 23 5.74 3.57 0.36
C LEU A 23 7.24 3.44 0.56
N LEU A 24 7.89 2.49 -0.09
CA LEU A 24 9.33 2.24 0.04
C LEU A 24 10.14 3.51 -0.25
N VAL A 25 9.87 4.15 -1.40
CA VAL A 25 10.55 5.40 -1.79
C VAL A 25 10.29 6.51 -0.75
N GLY A 26 9.06 6.60 -0.24
CA GLY A 26 8.72 7.54 0.82
C GLY A 26 9.51 7.29 2.11
N TYR A 27 9.62 6.04 2.55
CA TYR A 27 10.32 5.67 3.79
C TYR A 27 11.83 5.87 3.72
N ILE A 28 12.45 5.58 2.57
CA ILE A 28 13.88 5.83 2.36
C ILE A 28 14.23 7.29 2.63
N VAL A 29 13.32 8.22 2.32
CA VAL A 29 13.50 9.65 2.58
C VAL A 29 13.11 10.02 4.01
N VAL A 30 11.98 9.53 4.50
CA VAL A 30 11.40 10.00 5.77
C VAL A 30 12.13 9.48 7.01
N ILE A 31 12.67 8.25 6.96
CA ILE A 31 13.33 7.63 8.12
C ILE A 31 14.61 8.41 8.47
N PRO A 32 15.58 8.63 7.55
CA PRO A 32 16.76 9.42 7.85
C PRO A 32 16.42 10.85 8.29
N ALA A 33 15.46 11.49 7.63
CA ALA A 33 15.01 12.84 7.97
C ALA A 33 14.43 12.93 9.39
N SER A 34 13.72 11.90 9.84
CA SER A 34 13.18 11.86 11.20
C SER A 34 14.26 11.67 12.27
N ILE A 35 15.29 10.87 11.97
CA ILE A 35 16.42 10.62 12.88
C ILE A 35 17.25 11.90 13.08
N THR A 36 17.52 12.66 12.01
CA THR A 36 18.28 13.92 12.11
C THR A 36 17.53 14.99 12.90
N ARG A 37 16.21 14.87 13.02
CA ARG A 37 15.38 15.83 13.76
C ARG A 37 15.22 15.50 15.24
N GLY A 38 15.21 14.22 15.61
CA GLY A 38 15.20 13.80 16.99
C GLY A 38 14.66 12.38 17.20
N TRP A 39 15.08 11.76 18.29
CA TRP A 39 14.75 10.37 18.60
C TRP A 39 13.24 10.11 18.73
N TRP A 40 12.48 11.06 19.29
CA TRP A 40 11.02 10.95 19.40
C TRP A 40 10.32 10.92 18.04
N TRP A 41 10.81 11.70 17.07
CA TRP A 41 10.26 11.69 15.70
C TRP A 41 10.58 10.39 14.97
N ALA A 42 11.81 9.89 15.12
CA ALA A 42 12.20 8.59 14.59
C ALA A 42 11.36 7.45 15.17
N ALA A 43 11.17 7.43 16.49
CA ALA A 43 10.30 6.45 17.13
C ALA A 43 8.86 6.54 16.60
N PHE A 44 8.31 7.74 16.48
CA PHE A 44 6.96 7.93 15.95
C PHE A 44 6.81 7.45 14.50
N VAL A 45 7.79 7.72 13.64
CA VAL A 45 7.82 7.26 12.24
C VAL A 45 7.92 5.73 12.13
N VAL A 46 8.69 5.08 13.00
CA VAL A 46 8.92 3.63 12.96
C VAL A 46 7.76 2.85 13.59
N PHE A 47 7.25 3.29 14.74
CA PHE A 47 6.17 2.58 15.45
C PHE A 47 4.78 2.84 14.85
N LEU A 48 4.57 4.01 14.24
CA LEU A 48 3.33 4.34 13.53
C LEU A 48 3.64 4.50 12.04
N PRO A 49 3.79 3.41 11.29
CA PRO A 49 4.30 3.44 9.92
C PRO A 49 3.46 4.35 9.00
N ILE A 50 2.13 4.37 9.14
CA ILE A 50 1.30 5.22 8.29
C ILE A 50 1.21 6.65 8.86
N LEU A 51 0.81 6.77 10.12
CA LEU A 51 0.53 8.08 10.72
C LEU A 51 1.82 8.88 10.95
N GLY A 52 2.87 8.23 11.47
CA GLY A 52 4.15 8.84 11.84
C GLY A 52 4.77 9.67 10.71
N PRO A 53 5.04 9.07 9.54
CA PRO A 53 5.57 9.80 8.38
C PRO A 53 4.66 10.91 7.88
N ILE A 54 3.34 10.72 7.89
CA ILE A 54 2.40 11.74 7.41
C ILE A 54 2.45 12.96 8.32
N PHE A 55 2.43 12.76 9.64
CA PHE A 55 2.54 13.83 10.62
C PHE A 55 3.92 14.48 10.59
N PHE A 56 5.00 13.71 10.48
CA PHE A 56 6.35 14.24 10.34
C PHE A 56 6.49 15.14 9.10
N CYS A 57 6.04 14.67 7.93
CA CYS A 57 6.05 15.46 6.69
C CYS A 57 5.09 16.68 6.72
N ARG A 58 4.13 16.72 7.65
CA ARG A 58 3.29 17.90 7.87
C ARG A 58 3.96 18.90 8.81
N ALA A 59 4.65 18.43 9.84
CA ALA A 59 5.40 19.27 10.77
C ALA A 59 6.62 19.92 10.11
N PHE A 60 7.25 19.23 9.15
CA PHE A 60 8.42 19.70 8.41
C PHE A 60 8.15 19.63 6.90
N PRO A 61 7.53 20.65 6.29
CA PRO A 61 7.10 20.60 4.89
C PRO A 61 8.22 20.86 3.87
N GLU A 62 9.35 21.43 4.29
CA GLU A 62 10.47 21.80 3.41
C GLU A 62 11.05 20.54 2.73
N GLY A 63 10.88 20.44 1.40
CA GLY A 63 11.35 19.30 0.60
C GLY A 63 10.56 18.00 0.74
N LEU A 64 9.68 17.85 1.74
CA LEU A 64 8.99 16.59 2.06
C LEU A 64 7.58 16.47 1.47
N ARG A 65 7.10 17.47 0.71
CA ARG A 65 5.75 17.44 0.10
C ARG A 65 5.55 16.22 -0.82
N LYS A 66 6.57 15.88 -1.63
CA LYS A 66 6.52 14.71 -2.52
C LYS A 66 6.46 13.42 -1.72
N THR A 67 7.32 13.27 -0.72
CA THR A 67 7.38 12.13 0.21
C THR A 67 6.02 11.91 0.88
N ARG A 68 5.36 12.97 1.34
CA ARG A 68 4.03 12.89 1.94
C ARG A 68 3.00 12.29 0.98
N LEU A 69 2.99 12.74 -0.28
CA LEU A 69 2.08 12.23 -1.29
C LEU A 69 2.38 10.77 -1.65
N GLN A 70 3.66 10.41 -1.74
CA GLN A 70 4.07 9.02 -1.98
C GLN A 70 3.56 8.08 -0.88
N ILE A 71 3.73 8.47 0.38
CA ILE A 71 3.22 7.66 1.50
C ILE A 71 1.70 7.60 1.49
N PHE A 72 1.02 8.73 1.28
CA PHE A 72 -0.43 8.78 1.26
C PHE A 72 -1.04 7.92 0.12
N TYR A 73 -0.60 8.13 -1.13
CA TYR A 73 -1.09 7.38 -2.27
C TYR A 73 -0.67 5.91 -2.23
N GLY A 74 0.54 5.62 -1.72
CA GLY A 74 1.01 4.27 -1.51
C GLY A 74 0.11 3.50 -0.53
N THR A 75 -0.20 4.10 0.62
CA THR A 75 -1.15 3.53 1.59
C THR A 75 -2.54 3.37 0.98
N LEU A 76 -3.04 4.40 0.29
CA LEU A 76 -4.37 4.35 -0.33
C LEU A 76 -4.49 3.20 -1.34
N LEU A 77 -3.48 3.03 -2.20
CA LEU A 77 -3.43 1.94 -3.17
C LEU A 77 -3.45 0.56 -2.49
N LEU A 78 -2.68 0.38 -1.41
CA LEU A 78 -2.71 -0.88 -0.65
C LEU A 78 -4.07 -1.14 0.00
N MET A 79 -4.69 -0.10 0.57
CA MET A 79 -6.02 -0.23 1.18
C MET A 79 -7.08 -0.60 0.14
N VAL A 80 -7.03 0.01 -1.05
CA VAL A 80 -7.94 -0.33 -2.15
C VAL A 80 -7.69 -1.73 -2.66
N ALA A 81 -6.42 -2.12 -2.86
CA ALA A 81 -6.06 -3.47 -3.27
C ALA A 81 -6.55 -4.53 -2.27
N ALA A 82 -6.34 -4.29 -0.98
CA ALA A 82 -6.83 -5.16 0.09
C ALA A 82 -8.37 -5.23 0.09
N ALA A 83 -9.06 -4.08 0.03
CA ALA A 83 -10.52 -4.04 0.01
C ALA A 83 -11.09 -4.80 -1.19
N LEU A 84 -10.51 -4.64 -2.38
CA LEU A 84 -10.91 -5.37 -3.58
C LEU A 84 -10.61 -6.87 -3.45
N LEU A 85 -9.46 -7.25 -2.90
CA LEU A 85 -9.10 -8.65 -2.72
C LEU A 85 -10.00 -9.34 -1.69
N TYR A 86 -10.26 -8.72 -0.53
CA TYR A 86 -11.13 -9.31 0.49
C TYR A 86 -12.61 -9.23 0.13
N GLY A 87 -13.05 -8.20 -0.61
CA GLY A 87 -14.43 -8.04 -1.05
C GLY A 87 -14.78 -8.90 -2.27
N GLY A 88 -13.93 -8.90 -3.30
CA GLY A 88 -14.16 -9.62 -4.56
C GLY A 88 -13.49 -10.98 -4.65
N GLY A 89 -12.41 -11.21 -3.90
CA GLY A 89 -11.65 -12.47 -3.95
C GLY A 89 -12.46 -13.72 -3.59
N PRO A 90 -13.32 -13.72 -2.55
CA PRO A 90 -14.14 -14.87 -2.22
C PRO A 90 -15.07 -15.31 -3.36
N TRP A 91 -15.64 -14.34 -4.09
CA TRP A 91 -16.52 -14.61 -5.22
C TRP A 91 -15.77 -15.33 -6.34
N PHE A 92 -14.58 -14.85 -6.71
CA PHE A 92 -13.73 -15.50 -7.72
C PHE A 92 -13.21 -16.86 -7.25
N ALA A 93 -12.84 -17.01 -5.98
CA ALA A 93 -12.38 -18.27 -5.41
C ALA A 93 -13.46 -19.36 -5.49
N GLN A 94 -14.71 -19.02 -5.19
CA GLN A 94 -15.84 -19.94 -5.33
C GLN A 94 -16.05 -20.39 -6.78
N HIS A 95 -16.03 -19.46 -7.73
CA HIS A 95 -16.19 -19.79 -9.16
C HIS A 95 -15.09 -20.74 -9.67
N MET A 96 -13.85 -20.60 -9.20
CA MET A 96 -12.77 -21.50 -9.56
C MET A 96 -12.97 -22.91 -9.00
N VAL A 97 -13.44 -23.01 -7.75
CA VAL A 97 -13.75 -24.30 -7.10
C VAL A 97 -14.91 -25.00 -7.81
N ASP A 98 -15.96 -24.26 -8.14
CA ASP A 98 -17.15 -24.81 -8.81
C ASP A 98 -16.84 -25.25 -10.24
N ALA A 99 -16.05 -24.46 -10.98
CA ALA A 99 -15.56 -24.84 -12.30
C ALA A 99 -14.67 -26.11 -12.25
N ALA A 100 -13.84 -26.26 -11.22
CA ALA A 100 -13.01 -27.45 -11.03
C ALA A 100 -13.85 -28.70 -10.71
N LYS A 101 -14.89 -28.57 -9.89
CA LYS A 101 -15.82 -29.67 -9.59
C LYS A 101 -16.65 -30.11 -10.80
N ALA A 102 -17.02 -29.19 -11.68
CA ALA A 102 -17.80 -29.50 -12.88
C ALA A 102 -16.97 -30.14 -14.01
N ALA A 103 -15.64 -30.06 -13.93
CA ALA A 103 -14.71 -30.60 -14.92
C ALA A 103 -14.16 -32.00 -14.57
N GLY A 104 -14.45 -32.52 -13.37
CA GLY A 104 -14.10 -33.87 -12.92
C GLY A 104 -15.31 -34.79 -12.92
#